data_AF-A0A7X4HZU0-F1
#
_entry.id   AF-A0A7X4HZU0-F1
#
_cell.length_a   1.000
_cell.length_b   1.000
_cell.length_c   1.000
_cell.angle_alpha   90.00
_cell.angle_beta   90.00
_cell.angle_gamma   90.00
#
_symmetry.space_group_name_H-M   'P 1'
#
loop_
_entity.id
_entity.type
_entity.pdbx_description
1 polymer ?
#
loop_
_entity_poly.entity_id
_entity_poly.type
_entity_poly.pdbx_seq_one_letter_code
_entity_poly.pdbx_strand_id
1 'polypeptide(L)'
;MSGTTRRIIGFDRKVRLRWLDATAEWTMQGLSTPEIRAQLERLLDGQVAGEGPHSARGKTMTVLLHVWMAVPAAAVPLRDDALALLRGRTGRDRLPLHWGMCLATYPFFRDVAATTGRLLALQGEASLSQIVRRVAESWGERSTLTRAVQRVVRSFVEWGVLAESGDRGIFSPAAKVVVSGDGIVPWLVEAGLVSRGCREYPLRGLVDGVSFYPLDLALSVGDVSRSPRLDLCRQGLDEDVVVLKGMGG
;
A
#
# COMPACT_ATOMS: atom_id res chain seq x y z
N MET A 1 -4.65 -25.94 -17.04
CA MET A 1 -4.61 -24.73 -17.89
C MET A 1 -5.06 -23.54 -17.06
N SER A 2 -4.12 -22.84 -16.42
CA SER A 2 -4.44 -21.66 -15.60
C SER A 2 -4.63 -20.49 -16.55
N GLY A 3 -5.86 -20.01 -16.71
CA GLY A 3 -6.13 -18.80 -17.48
C GLY A 3 -5.41 -17.63 -16.81
N THR A 4 -4.40 -17.07 -17.48
CA THR A 4 -3.69 -15.89 -16.98
C THR A 4 -4.67 -14.72 -16.89
N THR A 5 -5.29 -14.53 -15.72
CA THR A 5 -6.11 -13.36 -15.45
C THR A 5 -5.25 -12.13 -15.70
N ARG A 6 -5.65 -11.32 -16.67
CA ARG A 6 -4.89 -10.12 -17.07
C ARG A 6 -4.82 -9.17 -15.87
N ARG A 7 -3.64 -9.05 -15.25
CA ARG A 7 -3.41 -8.09 -14.15
C ARG A 7 -3.70 -6.65 -14.62
N ILE A 8 -4.55 -5.94 -13.90
CA ILE A 8 -5.01 -4.57 -14.21
C ILE A 8 -4.11 -3.56 -13.47
N ILE A 9 -3.67 -2.51 -14.18
CA ILE A 9 -2.99 -1.37 -13.55
C ILE A 9 -4.07 -0.46 -12.97
N GLY A 10 -4.27 -0.52 -11.65
CA GLY A 10 -5.35 0.22 -10.97
C GLY A 10 -4.92 1.53 -10.30
N PHE A 11 -3.72 1.58 -9.69
CA PHE A 11 -3.17 2.79 -9.07
C PHE A 11 -2.33 3.57 -10.09
N ASP A 12 -3.01 4.25 -11.01
CA ASP A 12 -2.38 4.94 -12.14
C ASP A 12 -2.40 6.47 -12.02
N ARG A 13 -2.57 6.99 -10.80
CA ARG A 13 -2.73 8.42 -10.45
C ARG A 13 -1.71 8.85 -9.39
N LYS A 14 -1.34 10.13 -9.41
CA LYS A 14 -0.64 10.75 -8.29
C LYS A 14 -1.69 10.97 -7.21
N VAL A 15 -1.53 10.36 -6.05
CA VAL A 15 -2.43 10.49 -4.91
C VAL A 15 -1.71 11.25 -3.80
N ARG A 16 -2.38 12.18 -3.14
CA ARG A 16 -1.85 12.89 -1.96
C ARG A 16 -2.32 12.20 -0.68
N LEU A 17 -1.47 12.19 0.35
CA LEU A 17 -1.78 11.54 1.63
C LEU A 17 -3.07 12.09 2.25
N ARG A 18 -3.24 13.42 2.24
CA ARG A 18 -4.46 14.10 2.72
C ARG A 18 -5.76 13.65 2.06
N TRP A 19 -5.70 13.13 0.84
CA TRP A 19 -6.89 12.60 0.15
C TRP A 19 -7.24 11.20 0.68
N LEU A 20 -6.23 10.39 1.02
CA LEU A 20 -6.45 9.11 1.70
C LEU A 20 -6.96 9.33 3.12
N ASP A 21 -6.41 10.30 3.85
CA ASP A 21 -6.90 10.71 5.17
C ASP A 21 -8.39 11.04 5.13
N ALA A 22 -8.80 11.98 4.28
CA ALA A 22 -10.20 12.40 4.17
C ALA A 22 -11.12 11.23 3.79
N THR A 23 -10.70 10.37 2.86
CA THR A 23 -11.49 9.20 2.46
C THR A 23 -11.66 8.20 3.60
N ALA A 24 -10.59 7.94 4.36
CA ALA A 24 -10.63 7.05 5.52
C ALA A 24 -11.52 7.63 6.63
N GLU A 25 -11.44 8.94 6.88
CA GLU A 25 -12.27 9.62 7.87
C GLU A 25 -13.76 9.56 7.53
N TRP A 26 -14.14 9.83 6.28
CA TRP A 26 -15.53 9.71 5.85
C TRP A 26 -16.03 8.26 5.88
N THR A 27 -15.16 7.30 5.55
CA THR A 27 -15.48 5.88 5.69
C THR A 27 -15.71 5.51 7.15
N MET A 28 -14.85 5.98 8.07
CA MET A 28 -14.97 5.76 9.51
C MET A 28 -16.24 6.37 10.10
N GLN A 29 -16.68 7.51 9.56
CA GLN A 29 -17.94 8.18 9.91
C GLN A 29 -19.18 7.45 9.37
N GLY A 30 -19.02 6.41 8.55
CA GLY A 30 -20.12 5.62 8.01
C GLY A 30 -20.86 6.29 6.84
N LEU A 31 -20.25 7.27 6.17
CA LEU A 31 -20.85 7.91 5.01
C LEU A 31 -21.05 6.89 3.88
N SER A 32 -22.15 7.01 3.16
CA SER A 32 -22.46 6.20 2.00
C SER A 32 -21.54 6.50 0.81
N THR A 33 -21.46 5.58 -0.15
CA THR A 33 -20.65 5.77 -1.36
C THR A 33 -20.97 7.06 -2.13
N PRO A 34 -22.26 7.42 -2.37
CA PRO A 34 -22.60 8.68 -3.02
C PRO A 34 -22.13 9.92 -2.23
N GLU A 35 -22.25 9.90 -0.90
CA GLU A 35 -21.82 11.00 -0.04
C GLU A 35 -20.29 11.19 -0.10
N ILE A 36 -19.53 10.11 0.05
CA ILE A 36 -18.06 10.15 -0.06
C ILE A 36 -17.64 10.62 -1.46
N ARG A 37 -18.33 10.17 -2.52
CA ARG A 37 -18.07 10.65 -3.89
C ARG A 37 -18.29 12.16 -4.02
N ALA A 38 -19.39 12.69 -3.47
CA ALA A 38 -19.67 14.13 -3.52
C ALA A 38 -18.63 14.96 -2.72
N GLN A 39 -18.16 14.43 -1.59
CA GLN A 39 -17.09 15.06 -0.79
C GLN A 39 -15.75 15.03 -1.54
N LEU A 40 -15.40 13.91 -2.16
CA LEU A 40 -14.20 13.76 -2.98
C LEU A 40 -14.22 14.67 -4.22
N GLU A 41 -15.37 14.82 -4.88
CA GLU A 41 -15.49 15.73 -6.03
C GLU A 41 -15.12 17.15 -5.63
N ARG A 42 -15.68 17.65 -4.50
CA ARG A 42 -15.33 18.97 -3.94
C ARG A 42 -13.87 19.05 -3.48
N LEU A 43 -13.35 18.01 -2.82
CA LEU A 43 -11.97 17.99 -2.33
C LEU A 43 -10.95 18.02 -3.48
N LEU A 44 -11.26 17.38 -4.61
CA LEU A 44 -10.34 17.29 -5.75
C LEU A 44 -10.53 18.42 -6.77
N ASP A 45 -11.56 19.23 -6.62
CA ASP A 45 -11.78 20.38 -7.48
C ASP A 45 -10.63 21.38 -7.39
N GLY A 46 -10.26 21.96 -8.54
CA GLY A 46 -9.05 22.78 -8.69
C GLY A 46 -7.71 22.08 -8.48
N GLN A 47 -7.68 20.83 -7.98
CA GLN A 47 -6.45 20.07 -7.70
C GLN A 47 -6.18 18.96 -8.72
N VAL A 48 -7.24 18.40 -9.31
CA VAL A 48 -7.18 17.38 -10.36
C VAL A 48 -8.13 17.77 -11.48
N ALA A 49 -7.61 17.82 -12.70
CA ALA A 49 -8.35 18.26 -13.88
C ALA A 49 -9.41 17.26 -14.35
N GLY A 50 -10.44 17.82 -15.00
CA GLY A 50 -11.53 17.10 -15.67
C GLY A 50 -12.64 16.67 -14.73
N GLU A 51 -13.83 16.48 -15.32
CA GLU A 51 -15.06 16.12 -14.62
C GLU A 51 -15.61 14.77 -15.12
N GLY A 52 -16.40 14.11 -14.27
CA GLY A 52 -17.05 12.84 -14.61
C GLY A 52 -16.16 11.60 -14.48
N PRO A 53 -16.72 10.39 -14.65
CA PRO A 53 -16.09 9.13 -14.23
C PRO A 53 -14.79 8.77 -14.95
N HIS A 54 -14.65 9.15 -16.23
CA HIS A 54 -13.50 8.78 -17.07
C HIS A 54 -12.36 9.80 -17.03
N SER A 55 -12.56 10.94 -16.36
CA SER A 55 -11.57 12.00 -16.20
C SER A 55 -10.40 11.61 -15.29
N ALA A 56 -9.39 12.48 -15.20
CA ALA A 56 -8.31 12.27 -14.25
C ALA A 56 -8.83 12.34 -12.80
N ARG A 57 -9.77 13.23 -12.51
CA ARG A 57 -10.45 13.35 -11.21
C ARG A 57 -11.26 12.11 -10.87
N GLY A 58 -12.16 11.68 -11.76
CA GLY A 58 -12.97 10.48 -11.56
C GLY A 58 -12.14 9.22 -11.30
N LYS A 59 -11.04 9.03 -12.06
CA LYS A 59 -10.10 7.91 -11.82
C LYS A 59 -9.35 8.04 -10.50
N THR A 60 -9.01 9.26 -10.06
CA THR A 60 -8.40 9.49 -8.75
C THR A 60 -9.36 9.12 -7.62
N MET A 61 -10.64 9.50 -7.74
CA MET A 61 -11.68 9.08 -6.78
C MET A 61 -11.84 7.57 -6.74
N THR A 62 -11.83 6.90 -7.90
CA THR A 62 -11.86 5.43 -7.96
C THR A 62 -10.70 4.82 -7.18
N VAL A 63 -9.49 5.37 -7.28
CA VAL A 63 -8.36 4.92 -6.47
C VAL A 63 -8.63 5.08 -4.98
N LEU A 64 -9.02 6.27 -4.55
CA LEU A 64 -9.27 6.58 -3.13
C LEU A 64 -10.36 5.68 -2.54
N LEU A 65 -11.48 5.51 -3.25
CA LEU A 65 -12.60 4.67 -2.82
C LEU A 65 -12.21 3.20 -2.74
N HIS A 66 -11.40 2.68 -3.67
CA HIS A 66 -11.00 1.28 -3.64
C HIS A 66 -9.94 0.99 -2.57
N VAL A 67 -9.17 2.01 -2.11
CA VAL A 67 -8.28 1.85 -0.95
C VAL A 67 -9.08 1.73 0.35
N TRP A 68 -10.11 2.54 0.55
CA TRP A 68 -10.75 2.70 1.86
C TRP A 68 -12.19 2.26 1.97
N MET A 69 -12.99 2.29 0.90
CA MET A 69 -14.43 2.03 0.96
C MET A 69 -14.77 0.70 0.27
N ALA A 70 -14.58 0.62 -1.04
CA ALA A 70 -14.89 -0.53 -1.89
C ALA A 70 -13.68 -1.47 -2.00
N VAL A 71 -13.19 -1.95 -0.86
CA VAL A 71 -12.02 -2.84 -0.80
C VAL A 71 -12.40 -4.27 -1.25
N PRO A 72 -11.46 -5.07 -1.78
CA PRO A 72 -11.69 -6.49 -2.03
C PRO A 72 -12.13 -7.23 -0.76
N ALA A 73 -12.92 -8.30 -0.90
CA ALA A 73 -13.46 -9.05 0.24
C ALA A 73 -12.37 -9.51 1.24
N ALA A 74 -11.22 -9.95 0.74
CA ALA A 74 -10.09 -10.36 1.58
C ALA A 74 -9.45 -9.22 2.38
N ALA A 75 -9.67 -7.95 1.99
CA ALA A 75 -9.15 -6.77 2.65
C ALA A 75 -10.19 -6.07 3.54
N VAL A 76 -11.43 -6.59 3.62
CA VAL A 76 -12.48 -6.02 4.49
C VAL A 76 -12.09 -6.03 5.97
N PRO A 77 -11.63 -7.16 6.57
CA PRO A 77 -11.20 -7.17 7.97
C PRO A 77 -10.03 -6.22 8.24
N LEU A 78 -9.07 -6.17 7.30
CA LEU A 78 -7.94 -5.24 7.37
C LEU A 78 -8.39 -3.78 7.38
N ARG A 79 -9.32 -3.40 6.50
CA ARG A 79 -9.87 -2.05 6.45
C ARG A 79 -10.53 -1.68 7.78
N ASP A 80 -11.39 -2.55 8.30
CA ASP A 80 -12.18 -2.25 9.50
C ASP A 80 -11.27 -2.03 10.72
N ASP A 81 -10.25 -2.88 10.87
CA ASP A 81 -9.20 -2.70 11.89
C ASP A 81 -8.39 -1.43 11.64
N ALA A 82 -8.02 -1.14 10.39
CA ALA A 82 -7.25 0.06 10.07
C ALA A 82 -8.01 1.34 10.41
N LEU A 83 -9.32 1.38 10.17
CA LEU A 83 -10.18 2.50 10.56
C LEU A 83 -10.23 2.65 12.09
N ALA A 84 -10.25 1.55 12.84
CA ALA A 84 -10.15 1.59 14.29
C ALA A 84 -8.77 2.10 14.76
N LEU A 85 -7.68 1.62 14.14
CA LEU A 85 -6.31 2.04 14.41
C LEU A 85 -6.04 3.50 14.01
N LEU A 86 -6.77 4.06 13.05
CA LEU A 86 -6.64 5.48 12.69
C LEU A 86 -7.11 6.41 13.82
N ARG A 87 -8.00 5.95 14.71
CA ARG A 87 -8.49 6.75 15.84
C ARG A 87 -7.33 7.14 16.76
N GLY A 88 -7.20 8.43 17.05
CA GLY A 88 -6.13 8.97 17.89
C GLY A 88 -4.78 9.18 17.19
N ARG A 89 -4.67 8.91 15.89
CA ARG A 89 -3.46 9.19 15.09
C ARG A 89 -3.65 10.41 14.21
N THR A 90 -2.58 11.14 13.95
CA THR A 90 -2.60 12.35 13.10
C THR A 90 -1.32 12.44 12.27
N GLY A 91 -1.39 13.15 11.15
CA GLY A 91 -0.20 13.44 10.33
C GLY A 91 0.51 12.18 9.86
N ARG A 92 1.85 12.14 10.00
CA ARG A 92 2.67 11.01 9.51
C ARG A 92 2.37 9.68 10.18
N ASP A 93 1.83 9.67 11.40
CA ASP A 93 1.56 8.42 12.12
C ASP A 93 0.46 7.56 11.47
N ARG A 94 -0.30 8.15 10.53
CA ARG A 94 -1.31 7.45 9.72
C ARG A 94 -0.73 6.80 8.47
N LEU A 95 0.47 7.20 8.03
CA LEU A 95 1.09 6.70 6.82
C LEU A 95 1.21 5.17 6.78
N PRO A 96 1.61 4.46 7.86
CA PRO A 96 1.67 2.99 7.84
C PRO A 96 0.32 2.34 7.47
N LEU A 97 -0.79 2.87 7.97
CA LEU A 97 -2.14 2.35 7.72
C LEU A 97 -2.56 2.59 6.26
N HIS A 98 -2.30 3.79 5.74
CA HIS A 98 -2.52 4.08 4.31
C HIS A 98 -1.65 3.22 3.40
N TRP A 99 -0.39 3.02 3.77
CA TRP A 99 0.54 2.16 3.03
C TRP A 99 0.05 0.73 3.00
N GLY A 100 -0.28 0.14 4.16
CA GLY A 100 -0.82 -1.21 4.26
C GLY A 100 -2.09 -1.41 3.44
N MET A 101 -3.03 -0.47 3.47
CA MET A 101 -4.25 -0.55 2.66
C MET A 101 -3.95 -0.45 1.16
N CYS A 102 -2.99 0.39 0.75
CA CYS A 102 -2.56 0.45 -0.65
C CYS A 102 -1.87 -0.84 -1.11
N LEU A 103 -1.06 -1.49 -0.25
CA LEU A 103 -0.49 -2.80 -0.55
C LEU A 103 -1.59 -3.87 -0.73
N ALA A 104 -2.55 -3.92 0.19
CA ALA A 104 -3.62 -4.91 0.20
C ALA A 104 -4.61 -4.77 -0.96
N THR A 105 -4.87 -3.54 -1.42
CA THR A 105 -5.89 -3.25 -2.45
C THR A 105 -5.31 -3.07 -3.85
N TYR A 106 -4.01 -2.76 -3.99
CA TYR A 106 -3.37 -2.47 -5.27
C TYR A 106 -2.07 -3.25 -5.50
N PRO A 107 -2.13 -4.41 -6.19
CA PRO A 107 -0.94 -5.18 -6.55
C PRO A 107 0.13 -4.39 -7.31
N PHE A 108 -0.29 -3.48 -8.19
CA PHE A 108 0.64 -2.62 -8.93
C PHE A 108 1.41 -1.66 -7.99
N PHE A 109 0.72 -1.07 -7.02
CA PHE A 109 1.35 -0.20 -6.02
C PHE A 109 2.38 -0.99 -5.20
N ARG A 110 2.02 -2.18 -4.72
CA ARG A 110 2.92 -3.09 -3.99
C ARG A 110 4.18 -3.41 -4.79
N ASP A 111 4.05 -3.75 -6.06
CA ASP A 111 5.20 -4.15 -6.88
C ASP A 111 6.13 -2.96 -7.19
N VAL A 112 5.57 -1.75 -7.36
CA VAL A 112 6.35 -0.51 -7.49
C VAL A 112 7.07 -0.17 -6.18
N ALA A 113 6.39 -0.26 -5.03
CA ALA A 113 6.96 -0.07 -3.70
C ALA A 113 8.15 -1.03 -3.45
N ALA A 114 7.92 -2.32 -3.65
CA ALA A 114 8.94 -3.35 -3.48
C ALA A 114 10.13 -3.17 -4.44
N THR A 115 9.88 -2.80 -5.69
CA THR A 115 10.97 -2.52 -6.65
C THR A 115 11.79 -1.31 -6.25
N THR A 116 11.11 -0.25 -5.82
CA THR A 116 11.75 1.00 -5.38
C THR A 116 12.63 0.74 -4.16
N GLY A 117 12.09 0.11 -3.11
CA GLY A 117 12.88 -0.21 -1.93
C GLY A 117 14.08 -1.13 -2.24
N ARG A 118 13.99 -2.01 -3.25
CA ARG A 118 15.07 -2.97 -3.59
C ARG A 118 16.25 -2.24 -4.17
N LEU A 119 15.95 -1.30 -5.05
CA LEU A 119 16.94 -0.38 -5.61
C LEU A 119 17.60 0.44 -4.51
N LEU A 120 16.81 1.07 -3.64
CA LEU A 120 17.35 1.94 -2.58
C LEU A 120 18.20 1.15 -1.58
N ALA A 121 17.80 -0.07 -1.20
CA ALA A 121 18.57 -0.92 -0.31
C ALA A 121 19.90 -1.38 -0.93
N LEU A 122 19.93 -1.60 -2.25
CA LEU A 122 21.11 -2.10 -2.96
C LEU A 122 22.15 -1.00 -3.25
N GLN A 123 21.70 0.21 -3.61
CA GLN A 123 22.57 1.24 -4.18
C GLN A 123 22.31 2.65 -3.63
N GLY A 124 21.45 2.81 -2.61
CA GLY A 124 21.18 4.09 -1.94
C GLY A 124 20.27 5.06 -2.71
N GLU A 125 20.22 4.97 -4.03
CA GLU A 125 19.36 5.78 -4.90
C GLU A 125 18.60 4.91 -5.92
N ALA A 126 17.54 5.43 -6.51
CA ALA A 126 16.78 4.74 -7.56
C ALA A 126 16.37 5.74 -8.64
N SER A 127 16.69 5.46 -9.90
CA SER A 127 16.18 6.27 -11.01
C SER A 127 14.80 5.79 -11.48
N LEU A 128 13.98 6.71 -12.01
CA LEU A 128 12.68 6.36 -12.57
C LEU A 128 12.79 5.29 -13.67
N SER A 129 13.83 5.39 -14.52
CA SER A 129 14.05 4.43 -15.61
C SER A 129 14.37 3.02 -15.08
N GLN A 130 15.15 2.91 -14.00
CA GLN A 130 15.41 1.64 -13.34
C GLN A 130 14.15 1.03 -12.73
N ILE A 131 13.32 1.84 -12.06
CA ILE A 131 12.06 1.38 -11.46
C ILE A 131 11.11 0.90 -12.57
N VAL A 132 10.93 1.70 -13.63
CA VAL A 132 10.06 1.34 -14.77
C VAL A 132 10.50 0.02 -15.41
N ARG A 133 11.79 -0.13 -15.73
CA ARG A 133 12.33 -1.35 -16.35
C ARG A 133 12.02 -2.60 -15.51
N ARG A 134 12.30 -2.54 -14.20
CA ARG A 134 12.05 -3.70 -13.31
C ARG A 134 10.58 -4.01 -13.09
N VAL A 135 9.72 -2.99 -13.05
CA VAL A 135 8.26 -3.23 -12.99
C VAL A 135 7.75 -3.83 -14.30
N ALA A 136 8.30 -3.41 -15.45
CA ALA A 136 7.94 -3.94 -16.76
C ALA A 136 8.29 -5.43 -16.92
N GLU A 137 9.43 -5.88 -16.37
CA GLU A 137 9.80 -7.31 -16.32
C GLU A 137 8.68 -8.16 -15.70
N SER A 138 7.98 -7.63 -14.69
CA SER A 138 6.89 -8.34 -14.02
C SER A 138 5.52 -8.10 -14.66
N TRP A 139 5.22 -6.92 -15.20
CA TRP A 139 3.88 -6.53 -15.67
C TRP A 139 3.70 -6.58 -17.20
N GLY A 140 4.78 -6.83 -17.92
CA GLY A 140 4.90 -6.70 -19.37
C GLY A 140 5.04 -5.24 -19.80
N GLU A 141 5.63 -5.06 -20.98
CA GLU A 141 5.74 -3.74 -21.63
C GLU A 141 4.37 -3.26 -22.11
N ARG A 142 3.82 -2.23 -21.45
CA ARG A 142 2.53 -1.63 -21.79
C ARG A 142 2.71 -0.14 -21.98
N SER A 143 2.06 0.44 -22.98
CA SER A 143 2.13 1.88 -23.28
C SER A 143 1.79 2.79 -22.09
N THR A 144 0.97 2.31 -21.15
CA THR A 144 0.55 3.06 -19.96
C THR A 144 1.43 2.82 -18.73
N LEU A 145 2.31 1.81 -18.74
CA LEU A 145 3.09 1.37 -17.57
C LEU A 145 3.99 2.50 -17.06
N THR A 146 4.80 3.09 -17.95
CA THR A 146 5.75 4.15 -17.61
C THR A 146 5.08 5.32 -16.89
N ARG A 147 3.92 5.76 -17.39
CA ARG A 147 3.14 6.84 -16.77
C ARG A 147 2.53 6.43 -15.43
N ALA A 148 2.09 5.19 -15.29
CA ALA A 148 1.55 4.68 -14.04
C ALA A 148 2.64 4.61 -12.96
N VAL A 149 3.82 4.03 -13.27
CA VAL A 149 4.98 3.98 -12.35
C VAL A 149 5.39 5.39 -11.94
N GLN A 150 5.53 6.31 -12.89
CA GLN A 150 5.87 7.70 -12.61
C GLN A 150 4.91 8.34 -11.60
N ARG A 151 3.61 8.08 -11.72
CA ARG A 151 2.59 8.65 -10.83
C ARG A 151 2.59 8.03 -9.44
N VAL A 152 2.86 6.73 -9.32
CA VAL A 152 3.07 6.07 -8.03
C VAL A 152 4.31 6.64 -7.33
N VAL A 153 5.45 6.72 -8.03
CA VAL A 153 6.69 7.31 -7.49
C VAL A 153 6.50 8.78 -7.10
N ARG A 154 5.73 9.56 -7.86
CA ARG A 154 5.37 10.93 -7.47
C ARG A 154 4.45 11.00 -6.26
N SER A 155 3.67 9.96 -5.98
CA SER A 155 2.92 9.83 -4.73
C SER A 155 3.88 9.54 -3.57
N PHE A 156 4.89 8.69 -3.77
CA PHE A 156 5.92 8.43 -2.76
C PHE A 156 6.68 9.71 -2.36
N VAL A 157 7.04 10.55 -3.33
CA VAL A 157 7.64 11.86 -3.04
C VAL A 157 6.67 12.76 -2.27
N GLU A 158 5.41 12.85 -2.70
CA GLU A 158 4.37 13.64 -2.02
C GLU A 158 4.12 13.16 -0.58
N TRP A 159 4.24 11.87 -0.32
CA TRP A 159 4.05 11.28 1.01
C TRP A 159 5.30 11.41 1.89
N GLY A 160 6.37 12.01 1.37
CA GLY A 160 7.62 12.24 2.07
C GLY A 160 8.41 10.97 2.35
N VAL A 161 8.20 9.92 1.54
CA VAL A 161 8.92 8.64 1.69
C VAL A 161 10.10 8.56 0.73
N LEU A 162 10.06 9.31 -0.37
CA LEU A 162 11.19 9.58 -1.26
C LEU A 162 11.49 11.08 -1.30
N ALA A 163 12.75 11.42 -1.57
CA ALA A 163 13.15 12.74 -2.01
C ALA A 163 13.66 12.68 -3.45
N GLU A 164 13.47 13.75 -4.24
CA GLU A 164 14.26 13.91 -5.47
C GLU A 164 15.69 14.27 -5.06
N SER A 165 16.67 13.54 -5.60
CA SER A 165 18.07 13.92 -5.44
C SER A 165 18.38 15.13 -6.35
N GLY A 166 19.64 15.57 -6.37
CA GLY A 166 20.06 16.70 -7.20
C GLY A 166 19.78 16.51 -8.71
N ASP A 167 19.67 15.25 -9.16
CA ASP A 167 19.44 14.90 -10.56
C ASP A 167 17.97 14.55 -10.84
N ARG A 168 17.43 15.12 -11.93
CA ARG A 168 16.03 14.92 -12.31
C ARG A 168 15.71 13.46 -12.56
N GLY A 169 14.76 12.93 -11.80
CA GLY A 169 14.28 11.56 -11.96
C GLY A 169 15.14 10.51 -11.25
N ILE A 170 16.07 10.95 -10.40
CA ILE A 170 16.76 10.12 -9.42
C ILE A 170 16.16 10.42 -8.04
N PHE A 171 15.94 9.37 -7.26
CA PHE A 171 15.28 9.45 -5.95
C PHE A 171 16.16 8.80 -4.88
N SER A 172 16.22 9.44 -3.72
CA SER A 172 16.86 8.93 -2.50
C SER A 172 15.80 8.59 -1.45
N PRO A 173 16.09 7.70 -0.49
CA PRO A 173 15.15 7.39 0.58
C PRO A 173 15.00 8.61 1.49
N ALA A 174 13.77 8.93 1.87
CA ALA A 174 13.54 9.80 3.02
C ALA A 174 13.75 9.03 4.33
N ALA A 175 13.56 9.71 5.48
CA ALA A 175 13.58 9.06 6.77
C ALA A 175 12.57 7.91 6.83
N LYS A 176 13.03 6.70 7.19
CA LYS A 176 12.16 5.54 7.37
C LYS A 176 11.08 5.84 8.41
N VAL A 177 9.92 5.22 8.23
CA VAL A 177 8.83 5.31 9.20
C VAL A 177 8.98 4.14 10.16
N VAL A 178 9.51 4.40 11.35
CA VAL A 178 9.60 3.40 12.41
C VAL A 178 8.19 3.11 12.89
N VAL A 179 7.74 1.86 12.70
CA VAL A 179 6.45 1.41 13.16
C VAL A 179 6.65 0.61 14.44
N SER A 180 6.14 1.16 15.54
CA SER A 180 6.14 0.53 16.85
C SER A 180 4.75 0.63 17.47
N GLY A 181 4.46 -0.26 18.41
CA GLY A 181 3.22 -0.26 19.17
C GLY A 181 2.28 -1.41 18.83
N ASP A 182 1.49 -1.77 19.84
CA ASP A 182 0.60 -2.90 19.85
C ASP A 182 -0.47 -2.77 18.74
N GLY A 183 -0.51 -3.76 17.85
CA GLY A 183 -1.57 -3.89 16.83
C GLY A 183 -1.17 -3.48 15.41
N ILE A 184 -0.40 -2.41 15.18
CA ILE A 184 -0.08 -1.99 13.80
C ILE A 184 0.89 -2.95 13.13
N VAL A 185 1.95 -3.35 13.83
CA VAL A 185 2.95 -4.26 13.26
C VAL A 185 2.31 -5.59 12.81
N PRO A 186 1.54 -6.32 13.66
CA PRO A 186 0.86 -7.53 13.20
C PRO A 186 -0.20 -7.24 12.13
N TRP A 187 -0.90 -6.10 12.19
CA TRP A 187 -1.83 -5.69 11.12
C TRP A 187 -1.12 -5.48 9.77
N LEU A 188 0.08 -4.90 9.75
CA LEU A 188 0.89 -4.73 8.53
C LEU A 188 1.38 -6.07 7.99
N VAL A 189 1.75 -7.01 8.86
CA VAL A 189 2.11 -8.37 8.45
C VAL A 189 0.93 -9.06 7.76
N GLU A 190 -0.27 -8.94 8.33
CA GLU A 190 -1.51 -9.42 7.72
C GLU A 190 -1.77 -8.75 6.35
N ALA A 191 -1.62 -7.43 6.26
CA ALA A 191 -1.72 -6.70 4.99
C ALA A 191 -0.71 -7.23 3.94
N GLY A 192 0.49 -7.61 4.39
CA GLY A 192 1.48 -8.28 3.57
C GLY A 192 1.00 -9.60 2.99
N LEU A 193 0.36 -10.46 3.79
CA LEU A 193 -0.21 -11.74 3.36
C LEU A 193 -1.40 -11.53 2.40
N VAL A 194 -2.36 -10.69 2.78
CA VAL A 194 -3.54 -10.37 1.95
C VAL A 194 -3.13 -9.78 0.61
N SER A 195 -2.15 -8.87 0.59
CA SER A 195 -1.66 -8.29 -0.67
C SER A 195 -1.14 -9.34 -1.64
N ARG A 196 -0.55 -10.43 -1.14
CA ARG A 196 0.00 -11.53 -1.95
C ARG A 196 -1.06 -12.57 -2.33
N GLY A 197 -2.23 -12.53 -1.70
CA GLY A 197 -3.24 -13.58 -1.82
C GLY A 197 -2.77 -14.91 -1.24
N CYS A 198 -1.84 -14.88 -0.29
CA CYS A 198 -1.28 -16.07 0.36
C CYS A 198 -1.85 -16.21 1.77
N ARG A 199 -2.06 -17.45 2.21
CA ARG A 199 -2.46 -17.76 3.59
C ARG A 199 -1.29 -17.88 4.55
N GLU A 200 -0.11 -18.19 4.04
CA GLU A 200 1.10 -18.38 4.83
C GLU A 200 2.31 -17.83 4.06
N TYR A 201 3.31 -17.36 4.80
CA TYR A 201 4.56 -16.89 4.21
C TYR A 201 5.69 -16.87 5.26
N PRO A 202 6.95 -17.10 4.88
CA PRO A 202 8.09 -16.94 5.79
C PRO A 202 8.12 -15.54 6.41
N LEU A 203 8.18 -15.46 7.74
CA LEU A 203 8.12 -14.21 8.48
C LEU A 203 9.28 -13.28 8.08
N ARG A 204 10.49 -13.84 7.99
CA ARG A 204 11.68 -13.12 7.51
C ARG A 204 11.49 -12.61 6.09
N GLY A 205 10.93 -13.40 5.19
CA GLY A 205 10.64 -12.94 3.82
C GLY A 205 9.63 -11.78 3.75
N LEU A 206 8.74 -11.64 4.75
CA LEU A 206 7.86 -10.49 4.89
C LEU A 206 8.59 -9.29 5.48
N VAL A 207 9.34 -9.48 6.57
CA VAL A 207 9.94 -8.39 7.37
C VAL A 207 11.26 -7.88 6.80
N ASP A 208 12.15 -8.76 6.36
CA ASP A 208 13.44 -8.43 5.76
C ASP A 208 13.27 -7.73 4.41
N GLY A 209 12.11 -7.91 3.79
CA GLY A 209 11.82 -7.37 2.49
C GLY A 209 11.41 -5.92 2.60
N VAL A 210 12.28 -5.02 2.15
CA VAL A 210 12.03 -4.11 1.02
C VAL A 210 10.58 -3.97 0.48
N SER A 211 9.82 -5.07 0.38
CA SER A 211 8.37 -5.12 0.19
C SER A 211 7.55 -4.17 1.07
N PHE A 212 7.99 -3.85 2.29
CA PHE A 212 7.33 -2.88 3.17
C PHE A 212 7.95 -1.49 3.15
N TYR A 213 9.01 -1.26 2.36
CA TYR A 213 9.54 0.09 2.16
C TYR A 213 8.38 1.06 1.98
N PRO A 214 8.31 2.17 2.74
CA PRO A 214 9.36 2.79 3.56
C PRO A 214 9.31 2.42 5.07
N LEU A 215 8.49 1.45 5.45
CA LEU A 215 8.22 1.12 6.85
C LEU A 215 9.36 0.29 7.43
N ASP A 216 9.79 0.65 8.64
CA ASP A 216 10.70 -0.14 9.45
C ASP A 216 9.89 -0.83 10.54
N LEU A 217 9.70 -2.15 10.40
CA LEU A 217 8.82 -2.93 11.27
C LEU A 217 9.65 -3.56 12.39
N ALA A 218 9.52 -3.05 13.61
CA ALA A 218 10.06 -3.72 14.79
C ALA A 218 9.13 -4.89 15.18
N LEU A 219 9.22 -6.01 14.45
CA LEU A 219 8.40 -7.19 14.73
C LEU A 219 9.06 -8.09 15.76
N SER A 220 8.34 -8.40 16.83
CA SER A 220 8.67 -9.50 17.73
C SER A 220 7.73 -10.70 17.51
N VAL A 221 8.18 -11.90 17.86
CA VAL A 221 7.33 -13.11 17.90
C VAL A 221 6.08 -12.87 18.76
N GLY A 222 6.22 -12.15 19.87
CA GLY A 222 5.11 -11.81 20.76
C GLY A 222 4.03 -10.94 20.10
N ASP A 223 4.39 -10.10 19.13
CA ASP A 223 3.41 -9.30 18.38
C ASP A 223 2.52 -10.16 17.49
N VAL A 224 3.10 -11.19 16.86
CA VAL A 224 2.34 -12.15 16.04
C VAL A 224 1.43 -12.98 16.93
N SER A 225 1.93 -13.49 18.07
CA SER A 225 1.14 -14.32 18.99
C SER A 225 -0.07 -13.59 19.59
N ARG A 226 0.01 -12.27 19.78
CA ARG A 226 -1.11 -11.44 20.26
C ARG A 226 -2.14 -11.11 19.17
N SER A 227 -1.84 -11.38 17.90
CA SER A 227 -2.75 -11.06 16.80
C SER A 227 -3.98 -11.97 16.81
N PRO A 228 -5.19 -11.41 16.68
CA PRO A 228 -6.41 -12.21 16.57
C PRO A 228 -6.49 -12.98 15.24
N ARG A 229 -5.72 -12.58 14.21
CA ARG A 229 -5.80 -13.13 12.85
C ARG A 229 -4.50 -13.76 12.32
N LEU A 230 -3.42 -13.71 13.10
CA LEU A 230 -2.16 -14.35 12.74
C LEU A 230 -1.80 -15.45 13.74
N ASP A 231 -1.24 -16.53 13.21
CA ASP A 231 -0.51 -17.56 13.94
C ASP A 231 0.94 -17.57 13.48
N LEU A 232 1.82 -18.09 14.35
CA LEU A 232 3.21 -18.35 14.03
C LEU A 232 3.47 -19.85 14.13
N CYS A 233 3.87 -20.45 13.01
CA CYS A 233 4.25 -21.85 12.91
C CYS A 233 5.74 -21.94 12.65
N ARG A 234 6.45 -22.79 13.39
CA ARG A 234 7.86 -23.10 13.10
C ARG A 234 7.91 -24.26 12.12
N GLN A 235 8.52 -24.06 10.95
CA GLN A 235 8.73 -25.12 9.96
C GLN A 235 10.22 -25.46 9.87
N GLY A 236 10.54 -26.76 9.85
CA GLY A 236 11.92 -27.24 9.79
C GLY A 236 12.75 -26.86 11.02
N LEU A 237 14.06 -26.74 10.83
CA LEU A 237 15.01 -26.56 11.93
C LEU A 237 15.07 -25.12 12.48
N ASP A 238 14.61 -24.09 11.75
CA ASP A 238 14.65 -22.70 12.28
C ASP A 238 13.85 -21.62 11.50
N GLU A 239 12.85 -21.99 10.68
CA GLU A 239 12.08 -21.01 9.90
C GLU A 239 10.73 -20.69 10.56
N ASP A 240 10.54 -19.42 10.92
CA ASP A 240 9.26 -18.90 11.40
C ASP A 240 8.36 -18.54 10.21
N VAL A 241 7.19 -19.18 10.13
CA VAL A 241 6.17 -18.96 9.10
C VAL A 241 4.95 -18.33 9.76
N VAL A 242 4.53 -17.17 9.24
CA VAL A 242 3.29 -16.53 9.68
C VAL A 242 2.11 -17.06 8.85
N VAL A 243 1.01 -17.37 9.51
CA VAL A 243 -0.18 -17.97 8.91
C VAL A 243 -1.41 -17.13 9.25
N LEU A 244 -2.26 -16.86 8.25
CA LEU A 244 -3.59 -16.29 8.46
C LEU A 244 -4.49 -17.34 9.12
N LYS A 245 -4.98 -17.04 10.32
CA LYS A 245 -6.03 -17.82 10.98
C LYS A 245 -7.20 -17.99 10.01
N GLY A 246 -7.75 -19.20 9.92
CA GLY A 246 -9.03 -19.39 9.27
C GLY A 246 -10.06 -18.48 9.94
N MET A 247 -10.90 -17.80 9.17
CA MET A 247 -12.16 -17.32 9.75
C MET A 247 -12.88 -18.59 10.18
N GLY A 248 -12.85 -18.90 11.48
CA GLY A 248 -13.72 -19.92 12.03
C GLY A 248 -15.13 -19.57 11.58
N GLY A 249 -15.79 -20.56 10.97
CA GLY A 249 -17.20 -20.44 10.59
C GLY A 249 -18.10 -20.23 11.79
#